data_AF-A0A2N1PW32-F1
#
_entry.id   AF-A0A2N1PW32-F1
#
_cell.length_a   1.000
_cell.length_b   1.000
_cell.length_c   1.000
_cell.angle_alpha   90.00
_cell.angle_beta   90.00
_cell.angle_gamma   90.00
#
_symmetry.space_group_name_H-M   'P 1'
#
loop_
_entity.id
_entity.type
_entity.pdbx_description
1 polymer ?
#
loop_
_entity_poly.entity_id
_entity_poly.type
_entity_poly.pdbx_seq_one_letter_code
_entity_poly.pdbx_strand_id
1 'polypeptide(L)'
;EALKHIEVSNTTYDEWLIIGMALKAEGYDVSVWDEWSKNDSRYKTGECERKWRSFNGSSNPTAGGTIIKIAKDSGWEPRGGFLEWDDIIEYDGDGMIYDPKSEKKPTEQLITYLETLFKDDEYVGYVTNDVWKDSEGKWKPDKGQYDRTAKELIDLLKKHPDDIGAVVGDWKDECGAWIRFNPVDASGVKNENITRFTYALVEFDTIPVSEQDAIYRKFELPIACLVHSAGKSLHAIVKVEASDYEEYRKRVEYLYGFLEKKGLKIDTANRNPSRLSRMPGVTRNGVLQTLVDTNIGRLNWNEWVDFTEGINDQLPSFEFMDVPLANPPAVPPELIKGIVRVGHKMLISGSSKAGKSFLLMELA
;
A
#
# COMPACT_ATOMS: atom_id res chain seq x y z
N GLU A 1 -2.53 23.20 14.48
CA GLU A 1 -3.67 23.36 15.42
C GLU A 1 -3.41 22.70 16.77
N ALA A 2 -3.05 21.42 16.82
CA ALA A 2 -2.76 20.68 18.05
C ALA A 2 -1.75 21.33 19.03
N LEU A 3 -0.66 21.95 18.55
CA LEU A 3 0.31 22.64 19.40
C LEU A 3 -0.33 23.74 20.28
N LYS A 4 -1.38 24.41 19.78
CA LYS A 4 -2.10 25.47 20.51
C LYS A 4 -2.90 24.92 21.70
N HIS A 5 -3.17 23.62 21.72
CA HIS A 5 -3.89 22.93 22.80
C HIS A 5 -2.95 22.31 23.83
N ILE A 6 -1.62 22.44 23.66
CA ILE A 6 -0.64 22.06 24.66
C ILE A 6 -0.19 23.31 25.39
N GLU A 7 -0.50 23.43 26.67
CA GLU A 7 0.05 24.49 27.50
C GLU A 7 1.52 24.19 27.81
N VAL A 8 2.43 25.07 27.37
CA VAL A 8 3.87 24.89 27.59
C VAL A 8 4.24 24.72 29.07
N SER A 9 3.52 25.39 29.97
CA SER A 9 3.69 25.27 31.44
C SER A 9 3.49 23.86 31.98
N ASN A 10 2.70 23.04 31.28
CA ASN A 10 2.39 21.67 31.67
C ASN A 10 3.37 20.65 31.07
N THR A 11 4.33 21.10 30.25
CA THR A 11 5.36 20.25 29.67
C THR A 11 6.61 20.18 30.55
N THR A 12 7.21 19.00 30.61
CA THR A 12 8.55 18.78 31.14
C THR A 12 9.62 19.31 30.17
N TYR A 13 10.86 19.47 30.64
CA TYR A 13 11.96 19.91 29.77
C TYR A 13 12.20 18.96 28.60
N ASP A 14 12.04 17.66 28.82
CA ASP A 14 12.21 16.64 27.79
C ASP A 14 11.07 16.67 26.77
N GLU A 15 9.82 16.82 27.21
CA GLU A 15 8.67 17.02 26.30
C GLU A 15 8.80 18.31 25.48
N TRP A 16 9.29 19.38 26.11
CA TRP A 16 9.58 20.64 25.43
C TRP A 16 10.61 20.45 24.30
N LEU A 17 11.70 19.72 24.56
CA LEU A 17 12.70 19.37 23.53
C LEU A 17 12.14 18.45 22.44
N ILE A 18 11.30 17.48 22.82
CA ILE A 18 10.63 16.55 21.90
C ILE A 18 9.70 17.29 20.94
N ILE A 19 8.93 18.27 21.43
CA ILE A 19 8.08 19.13 20.60
C ILE A 19 8.94 19.94 19.60
N GLY A 20 10.06 20.50 20.06
CA GLY A 20 10.99 21.21 19.19
C GLY A 20 11.61 20.33 18.10
N MET A 21 12.00 19.10 18.44
CA MET A 21 12.49 18.13 17.46
C MET A 21 11.41 17.72 16.45
N ALA A 22 10.18 17.52 16.90
CA ALA A 22 9.05 17.17 16.04
C ALA A 22 8.70 18.29 15.06
N LEU A 23 8.59 19.54 15.53
CA LEU A 23 8.34 20.69 14.65
C LEU A 23 9.43 20.83 13.58
N LYS A 24 10.70 20.62 13.95
CA LYS A 24 11.81 20.68 13.00
C LYS A 24 11.77 19.55 11.98
N ALA A 25 11.40 18.33 12.39
CA ALA A 25 11.27 17.18 11.51
C ALA A 25 10.14 17.35 10.48
N GLU A 26 9.05 18.02 10.87
CA GLU A 26 7.91 18.37 10.00
C GLU A 26 8.16 19.63 9.14
N GLY A 27 9.35 20.22 9.20
CA GLY A 27 9.74 21.35 8.36
C GLY A 27 9.22 22.72 8.81
N TYR A 28 8.70 22.85 10.03
CA TYR A 28 8.33 24.15 10.60
C TYR A 28 9.55 25.02 10.87
N ASP A 29 9.35 26.34 10.91
CA ASP A 29 10.36 27.28 11.36
C ASP A 29 10.46 27.32 12.89
N VAL A 30 11.67 27.61 13.40
CA VAL A 30 11.94 27.73 14.85
C VAL A 30 11.05 28.77 15.53
N SER A 31 10.61 29.80 14.80
CA SER A 31 9.68 30.83 15.32
C SER A 31 8.39 30.24 15.87
N VAL A 32 7.88 29.13 15.30
CA VAL A 32 6.66 28.46 15.77
C VAL A 32 6.87 27.88 17.17
N TRP A 33 8.02 27.25 17.41
CA TRP A 33 8.37 26.70 18.72
C TRP A 33 8.72 27.81 19.72
N ASP A 34 9.40 28.86 19.27
CA ASP A 34 9.78 30.01 20.09
C ASP A 34 8.55 30.80 20.57
N GLU A 35 7.58 31.05 19.69
CA GLU A 35 6.33 31.73 20.01
C GLU A 35 5.47 30.94 20.98
N TRP A 36 5.34 29.62 20.78
CA TRP A 36 4.67 28.75 21.74
C TRP A 36 5.39 28.71 23.10
N SER A 37 6.73 28.68 23.10
CA SER A 37 7.55 28.62 24.31
C SER A 37 7.50 29.90 25.16
N LYS A 38 7.19 31.06 24.57
CA LYS A 38 7.07 32.34 25.29
C LYS A 38 5.96 32.37 26.34
N ASN A 39 4.99 31.46 26.22
CA ASN A 39 3.88 31.36 27.16
C ASN A 39 4.26 30.63 28.46
N ASP A 40 5.55 30.37 28.71
CA ASP A 40 6.07 29.76 29.94
C ASP A 40 6.90 30.76 30.76
N SER A 41 6.77 30.70 32.09
CA SER A 41 7.63 31.48 33.00
C SER A 41 9.11 31.03 32.99
N ARG A 42 9.39 29.81 32.51
CA ARG A 42 10.74 29.22 32.35
C ARG A 42 11.44 29.69 31.06
N TYR A 43 10.73 30.40 30.18
CA TYR A 43 11.24 30.85 28.89
C TYR A 43 12.46 31.76 29.02
N LYS A 44 13.42 31.61 28.10
CA LYS A 44 14.61 32.46 27.99
C LYS A 44 14.84 32.83 26.53
N THR A 45 14.97 34.12 26.26
CA THR A 45 15.22 34.64 24.92
C THR A 45 16.45 33.99 24.29
N GLY A 46 16.27 33.40 23.10
CA GLY A 46 17.35 32.77 22.33
C GLY A 46 17.67 31.32 22.70
N GLU A 47 17.05 30.74 23.74
CA GLU A 47 17.24 29.31 24.07
C GLU A 47 16.67 28.39 23.00
N CYS A 48 15.49 28.70 22.43
CA CYS A 48 14.86 27.91 21.38
C CYS A 48 15.76 27.83 20.15
N GLU A 49 16.26 28.97 19.66
CA GLU A 49 17.19 29.08 18.54
C GLU A 49 18.47 28.26 18.77
N ARG A 50 19.05 28.37 19.97
CA ARG A 50 20.26 27.64 20.35
C ARG A 50 20.03 26.12 20.33
N LYS A 51 18.88 25.66 20.86
CA LYS A 51 18.52 24.24 20.89
C LYS A 51 18.12 23.71 19.51
N TRP A 52 17.43 24.52 18.72
CA TRP A 52 17.02 24.19 17.36
C TRP A 52 18.21 23.81 16.49
N ARG A 53 19.32 24.55 16.60
CA ARG A 53 20.57 24.26 15.91
C ARG A 53 21.27 22.98 16.38
N SER A 54 20.99 22.52 17.60
CA SER A 54 21.55 21.28 18.16
C SER A 54 20.76 20.02 17.76
N PHE A 55 19.54 20.18 17.25
CA PHE A 55 18.74 19.08 16.71
C PHE A 55 19.31 18.61 15.38
N ASN A 56 20.27 17.69 15.44
CA ASN A 56 20.81 17.01 14.27
C ASN A 56 19.97 15.75 14.01
N GLY A 57 19.63 15.50 12.74
CA GLY A 57 18.76 14.39 12.34
C GLY A 57 19.18 13.07 13.00
N SER A 58 18.24 12.46 13.74
CA SER A 58 18.36 11.13 14.33
C SER A 58 17.95 10.07 13.31
N SER A 59 18.51 8.87 13.38
CA SER A 59 18.08 7.68 12.61
C SER A 59 16.64 7.23 12.96
N ASN A 60 16.08 7.74 14.05
CA ASN A 60 14.66 7.72 14.39
C ASN A 60 14.17 9.17 14.59
N PRO A 61 13.56 9.80 13.58
CA PRO A 61 12.99 11.13 13.73
C PRO A 61 11.79 11.07 14.68
N THR A 62 11.74 11.98 15.65
CA THR A 62 10.50 12.30 16.36
C THR A 62 9.57 12.96 15.35
N ALA A 63 8.55 12.24 14.88
CA ALA A 63 7.59 12.77 13.91
C ALA A 63 6.53 13.66 14.59
N GLY A 64 5.79 14.45 13.81
CA GLY A 64 4.70 15.33 14.25
C GLY A 64 3.62 14.63 15.08
N GLY A 65 3.50 13.30 14.94
CA GLY A 65 2.63 12.45 15.76
C GLY A 65 2.90 12.56 17.27
N THR A 66 4.09 12.95 17.71
CA THR A 66 4.37 13.18 19.14
C THR A 66 3.67 14.43 19.68
N ILE A 67 3.54 15.49 18.88
CA ILE A 67 2.79 16.71 19.27
C ILE A 67 1.31 16.38 19.38
N ILE A 68 0.78 15.59 18.43
CA ILE A 68 -0.62 15.13 18.48
C ILE A 68 -0.87 14.26 19.72
N LYS A 69 0.06 13.35 20.06
CA LYS A 69 -0.06 12.52 21.27
C LYS A 69 -0.11 13.37 22.54
N ILE A 70 0.81 14.33 22.69
CA ILE A 70 0.84 15.23 23.85
C ILE A 70 -0.44 16.09 23.92
N ALA A 71 -0.97 16.53 22.76
CA ALA A 71 -2.25 17.26 22.70
C ALA A 71 -3.45 16.39 23.11
N LYS A 72 -3.52 15.13 22.66
CA LYS A 72 -4.57 14.16 23.06
C LYS A 72 -4.49 13.82 24.55
N ASP A 73 -3.29 13.59 25.08
CA ASP A 73 -3.07 13.36 26.51
C ASP A 73 -3.48 14.60 27.35
N SER A 74 -3.51 15.79 26.72
CA SER A 74 -3.99 17.05 27.30
C SER A 74 -5.48 17.35 27.03
N GLY A 75 -6.24 16.39 26.45
CA GLY A 75 -7.69 16.49 26.25
C GLY A 75 -8.15 17.06 24.90
N TRP A 76 -7.29 17.11 23.88
CA TRP A 76 -7.65 17.55 22.52
C TRP A 76 -8.32 16.43 21.70
N GLU A 77 -9.49 16.71 21.11
CA GLU A 77 -10.18 15.84 20.15
C GLU A 77 -10.27 16.50 18.77
N PRO A 78 -9.90 15.81 17.67
CA PRO A 78 -10.07 16.33 16.32
C PRO A 78 -11.55 16.32 15.91
N ARG A 79 -12.02 17.40 15.28
CA ARG A 79 -13.40 17.50 14.79
C ARG A 79 -13.57 16.67 13.51
N GLY A 80 -14.47 15.69 13.51
CA GLY A 80 -14.89 14.96 12.31
C GLY A 80 -16.14 15.59 11.67
N GLY A 81 -16.08 15.89 10.37
CA GLY A 81 -17.20 16.41 9.58
C GLY A 81 -17.12 15.99 8.11
N PHE A 82 -18.27 15.75 7.49
CA PHE A 82 -18.47 15.21 6.13
C PHE A 82 -17.89 16.10 5.01
N LEU A 83 -17.33 15.49 3.96
CA LEU A 83 -16.72 16.14 2.78
C LEU A 83 -17.73 16.42 1.66
N GLU A 84 -17.67 17.61 1.06
CA GLU A 84 -18.36 17.97 -0.20
C GLU A 84 -17.41 17.88 -1.42
N TRP A 85 -17.98 17.88 -2.63
CA TRP A 85 -17.29 17.56 -3.89
C TRP A 85 -16.14 18.51 -4.30
N ASP A 86 -16.10 19.72 -3.75
CA ASP A 86 -15.07 20.73 -4.06
C ASP A 86 -14.04 20.90 -2.92
N ASP A 87 -14.05 20.02 -1.91
CA ASP A 87 -13.07 20.08 -0.83
C ASP A 87 -11.68 19.64 -1.33
N ILE A 88 -10.74 20.57 -1.25
CA ILE A 88 -9.31 20.27 -1.36
C ILE A 88 -8.96 19.38 -0.16
N ILE A 89 -8.55 18.14 -0.43
CA ILE A 89 -7.99 17.25 0.59
C ILE A 89 -6.63 17.82 1.01
N GLU A 90 -6.64 18.79 1.91
CA GLU A 90 -5.49 19.03 2.78
C GLU A 90 -5.45 17.84 3.73
N TYR A 91 -4.39 17.04 3.64
CA TYR A 91 -4.13 15.95 4.58
C TYR A 91 -3.78 16.60 5.93
N ASP A 92 -4.79 16.95 6.71
CA ASP A 92 -4.71 17.39 8.08
C ASP A 92 -4.36 16.18 8.94
N GLY A 93 -3.07 15.81 8.87
CA GLY A 93 -2.40 14.70 9.55
C GLY A 93 -3.14 14.24 10.79
N ASP A 94 -4.11 13.37 10.55
CA ASP A 94 -4.77 12.61 11.57
C ASP A 94 -3.66 11.71 12.09
N GLY A 95 -3.08 12.09 13.22
CA GLY A 95 -2.19 11.24 14.00
C GLY A 95 -2.94 10.02 14.56
N MET A 96 -3.77 9.37 13.75
CA MET A 96 -3.95 7.93 13.77
C MET A 96 -2.56 7.36 13.51
N ILE A 97 -1.91 6.88 14.57
CA ILE A 97 -0.92 5.82 14.38
C ILE A 97 -1.71 4.76 13.60
N TYR A 98 -1.40 4.59 12.31
CA TYR A 98 -1.86 3.43 11.57
C TYR A 98 -1.28 2.24 12.32
N ASP A 99 -2.09 1.70 13.21
CA ASP A 99 -1.82 0.51 13.99
C ASP A 99 -2.59 -0.57 13.25
N PRO A 100 -1.93 -1.34 12.37
CA PRO A 100 -2.57 -2.44 11.68
C PRO A 100 -2.92 -3.49 12.73
N LYS A 101 -4.06 -3.30 13.39
CA LYS A 101 -4.64 -4.24 14.32
C LYS A 101 -5.52 -5.18 13.52
N SER A 102 -5.25 -6.47 13.70
CA SER A 102 -6.18 -7.52 13.31
C SER A 102 -6.89 -8.01 14.57
N GLU A 103 -8.21 -8.16 14.50
CA GLU A 103 -8.99 -8.80 15.56
C GLU A 103 -8.75 -10.32 15.61
N LYS A 104 -8.20 -10.90 14.54
CA LYS A 104 -7.86 -12.32 14.47
C LYS A 104 -6.67 -12.66 15.35
N LYS A 105 -6.76 -13.82 16.01
CA LYS A 105 -5.61 -14.41 16.72
C LYS A 105 -4.44 -14.63 15.77
N PRO A 106 -3.19 -14.64 16.26
CA PRO A 106 -2.02 -14.89 15.42
C PRO A 106 -2.16 -16.11 14.50
N THR A 107 -2.61 -17.24 15.04
CA THR A 107 -2.78 -18.49 14.28
C THR A 107 -3.84 -18.37 13.20
N GLU A 108 -4.94 -17.66 13.47
CA GLU A 108 -6.00 -17.40 12.50
C GLU A 108 -5.54 -16.48 11.37
N GLN A 109 -4.63 -15.54 11.65
CA GLN A 109 -4.02 -14.71 10.61
C GLN A 109 -3.20 -15.57 9.64
N LEU A 110 -2.39 -16.50 10.16
CA LEU A 110 -1.62 -17.41 9.31
C LEU A 110 -2.51 -18.38 8.52
N ILE A 111 -3.56 -18.91 9.14
CA ILE A 111 -4.56 -19.74 8.43
C ILE A 111 -5.21 -18.93 7.29
N THR A 112 -5.68 -17.72 7.57
CA THR A 112 -6.32 -16.85 6.56
C THR A 112 -5.36 -16.53 5.41
N TYR A 113 -4.08 -16.28 5.73
CA TYR A 113 -3.03 -16.06 4.73
C TYR A 113 -2.84 -17.28 3.81
N LEU A 114 -2.74 -18.48 4.40
CA LEU A 114 -2.58 -19.72 3.65
C LEU A 114 -3.80 -20.02 2.77
N GLU A 115 -5.01 -19.91 3.32
CA GLU A 115 -6.28 -20.11 2.59
C GLU A 115 -6.47 -19.10 1.45
N THR A 116 -5.89 -17.89 1.55
CA THR A 116 -6.00 -16.85 0.52
C THR A 116 -5.01 -17.07 -0.63
N LEU A 117 -3.81 -17.55 -0.35
CA LEU A 117 -2.72 -17.60 -1.34
C LEU A 117 -2.50 -18.98 -1.95
N PHE A 118 -2.88 -20.07 -1.26
CA PHE A 118 -2.52 -21.42 -1.65
C PHE A 118 -3.73 -22.32 -1.88
N LYS A 119 -3.56 -23.29 -2.76
CA LYS A 119 -4.46 -24.45 -2.85
C LYS A 119 -4.04 -25.50 -1.82
N ASP A 120 -4.99 -26.35 -1.44
CA ASP A 120 -4.79 -27.41 -0.43
C ASP A 120 -3.53 -28.26 -0.66
N ASP A 121 -3.26 -28.65 -1.92
CA ASP A 121 -2.19 -29.56 -2.32
C ASP A 121 -0.86 -28.88 -2.65
N GLU A 122 -0.79 -27.55 -2.55
CA GLU A 122 0.41 -26.78 -2.88
C GLU A 122 1.39 -26.70 -1.70
N TYR A 123 2.68 -26.89 -1.97
CA TYR A 123 3.73 -26.80 -0.96
C TYR A 123 4.10 -25.36 -0.64
N VAL A 124 4.28 -25.08 0.65
CA VAL A 124 4.54 -23.73 1.17
C VAL A 124 5.97 -23.64 1.67
N GLY A 125 6.73 -22.70 1.10
CA GLY A 125 8.08 -22.40 1.55
C GLY A 125 8.08 -21.33 2.66
N TYR A 126 8.73 -21.57 3.80
CA TYR A 126 8.82 -20.60 4.89
C TYR A 126 10.11 -20.73 5.70
N VAL A 127 10.49 -19.66 6.43
CA VAL A 127 11.73 -19.56 7.21
C VAL A 127 11.42 -18.97 8.58
N THR A 128 11.72 -19.72 9.64
CA THR A 128 11.50 -19.33 11.04
C THR A 128 12.83 -19.28 11.81
N ASN A 129 13.53 -20.41 11.88
CA ASN A 129 14.82 -20.54 12.59
C ASN A 129 16.06 -20.60 11.70
N ASP A 130 15.91 -20.89 10.41
CA ASP A 130 17.02 -21.04 9.47
C ASP A 130 17.52 -19.67 8.99
N VAL A 131 18.25 -18.99 9.88
CA VAL A 131 18.70 -17.61 9.71
C VAL A 131 20.16 -17.42 10.10
N TRP A 132 20.83 -16.51 9.40
CA TRP A 132 22.22 -16.13 9.66
C TRP A 132 22.37 -14.60 9.66
N LYS A 133 23.47 -14.09 10.22
CA LYS A 133 23.80 -12.66 10.17
C LYS A 133 24.79 -12.41 9.04
N ASP A 134 24.49 -11.42 8.20
CA ASP A 134 25.45 -10.95 7.21
C ASP A 134 26.62 -10.17 7.83
N SER A 135 27.55 -9.71 6.98
CA SER A 135 28.71 -8.92 7.40
C SER A 135 28.35 -7.60 8.08
N GLU A 136 27.12 -7.11 7.90
CA GLU A 136 26.58 -5.90 8.53
C GLU A 136 25.81 -6.23 9.84
N GLY A 137 25.75 -7.51 10.22
CA GLY A 137 25.05 -7.98 11.41
C GLY A 137 23.53 -8.09 11.22
N LYS A 138 23.02 -7.94 10.00
CA LYS A 138 21.59 -8.02 9.69
C LYS A 138 21.20 -9.49 9.49
N TRP A 139 20.09 -9.88 10.13
CA TRP A 139 19.54 -11.22 9.96
C TRP A 139 19.03 -11.44 8.54
N LYS A 140 19.40 -12.58 7.95
CA LYS A 140 19.01 -13.05 6.63
C LYS A 140 18.41 -14.45 6.72
N PRO A 141 17.33 -14.73 6.00
CA PRO A 141 16.81 -16.08 5.86
C PRO A 141 17.74 -16.93 4.99
N ASP A 142 17.84 -18.22 5.30
CA ASP A 142 18.40 -19.25 4.41
C ASP A 142 17.23 -20.01 3.73
N LYS A 143 17.42 -21.29 3.37
CA LYS A 143 16.44 -22.08 2.62
C LYS A 143 15.11 -22.21 3.36
N GLY A 144 15.17 -22.48 4.67
CA GLY A 144 14.02 -22.85 5.49
C GLY A 144 13.35 -24.14 5.03
N GLN A 145 12.06 -24.26 5.32
CA GLN A 145 11.24 -25.45 5.07
C GLN A 145 10.35 -25.26 3.84
N TYR A 146 10.03 -26.34 3.15
CA TYR A 146 9.28 -26.34 1.89
C TYR A 146 8.63 -27.71 1.58
N ASP A 147 8.45 -28.55 2.60
CA ASP A 147 8.09 -29.97 2.49
C ASP A 147 6.62 -30.26 2.86
N ARG A 148 5.87 -29.25 3.31
CA ARG A 148 4.48 -29.39 3.73
C ARG A 148 3.52 -28.58 2.86
N THR A 149 2.36 -29.18 2.61
CA THR A 149 1.27 -28.56 1.87
C THR A 149 0.53 -27.52 2.70
N ALA A 150 -0.17 -26.61 2.04
CA ALA A 150 -1.01 -25.62 2.71
C ALA A 150 -2.07 -26.28 3.59
N LYS A 151 -2.70 -27.37 3.13
CA LYS A 151 -3.68 -28.13 3.91
C LYS A 151 -3.08 -28.69 5.20
N GLU A 152 -1.92 -29.34 5.11
CA GLU A 152 -1.25 -29.90 6.30
C GLU A 152 -0.91 -28.82 7.32
N LEU A 153 -0.40 -27.67 6.86
CA LEU A 153 -0.11 -26.53 7.73
C LEU A 153 -1.38 -25.99 8.39
N ILE A 154 -2.45 -25.77 7.63
CA ILE A 154 -3.73 -25.29 8.14
C ILE A 154 -4.31 -26.26 9.17
N ASP A 155 -4.30 -27.57 8.90
CA ASP A 155 -4.82 -28.59 9.79
C ASP A 155 -4.02 -28.66 11.10
N LEU A 156 -2.70 -28.49 11.04
CA LEU A 156 -1.84 -28.40 12.23
C LEU A 156 -2.08 -27.10 13.01
N LEU A 157 -2.22 -25.96 12.34
CA LEU A 157 -2.53 -24.67 12.99
C LEU A 157 -3.89 -24.72 13.70
N LYS A 158 -4.89 -25.37 13.10
CA LYS A 158 -6.21 -25.60 13.74
C LYS A 158 -6.12 -26.51 14.97
N LYS A 159 -5.16 -27.45 15.02
CA LYS A 159 -4.89 -28.28 16.20
C LYS A 159 -4.12 -27.56 17.30
N HIS A 160 -3.33 -26.54 16.94
CA HIS A 160 -2.52 -25.74 17.86
C HIS A 160 -2.92 -24.25 17.80
N PRO A 161 -4.17 -23.90 18.20
CA PRO A 161 -4.74 -22.56 17.99
C PRO A 161 -3.99 -21.43 18.70
N ASP A 162 -3.26 -21.73 19.78
CA ASP A 162 -2.52 -20.74 20.57
C ASP A 162 -0.98 -20.97 20.51
N ASP A 163 -0.49 -21.83 19.60
CA ASP A 163 0.93 -22.16 19.46
C ASP A 163 1.33 -22.35 17.98
N ILE A 164 1.68 -21.24 17.32
CA ILE A 164 2.23 -21.26 15.96
C ILE A 164 3.57 -22.01 15.89
N GLY A 165 4.40 -21.90 16.94
CA GLY A 165 5.73 -22.50 17.00
C GLY A 165 5.69 -24.02 16.91
N ALA A 166 4.68 -24.65 17.51
CA ALA A 166 4.42 -26.09 17.36
C ALA A 166 4.24 -26.54 15.90
N VAL A 167 3.83 -25.63 15.01
CA VAL A 167 3.60 -25.95 13.59
C VAL A 167 4.78 -25.54 12.74
N VAL A 168 5.18 -24.27 12.73
CA VAL A 168 6.21 -23.73 11.82
C VAL A 168 7.62 -23.70 12.41
N GLY A 169 7.77 -24.15 13.67
CA GLY A 169 8.97 -24.01 14.47
C GLY A 169 9.07 -22.62 15.10
N ASP A 170 9.84 -22.52 16.19
CA ASP A 170 10.14 -21.25 16.83
C ASP A 170 10.87 -20.29 15.87
N TRP A 171 10.98 -19.02 16.24
CA TRP A 171 11.73 -18.02 15.48
C TRP A 171 12.56 -17.15 16.41
N LYS A 172 13.53 -16.44 15.86
CA LYS A 172 14.29 -15.44 16.61
C LYS A 172 13.47 -14.15 16.72
N ASP A 173 13.29 -13.65 17.94
CA ASP A 173 12.52 -12.42 18.17
C ASP A 173 13.10 -11.24 17.37
N GLU A 174 14.42 -11.14 17.20
CA GLU A 174 15.03 -9.99 16.53
C GLU A 174 14.66 -9.86 15.05
N CYS A 175 14.30 -10.98 14.40
CA CYS A 175 14.09 -11.02 12.95
C CYS A 175 12.73 -11.56 12.51
N GLY A 176 12.00 -12.23 13.39
CA GLY A 176 10.70 -12.84 13.10
C GLY A 176 10.82 -13.97 12.09
N ALA A 177 9.77 -14.15 11.28
CA ALA A 177 9.73 -15.19 10.27
C ALA A 177 9.41 -14.63 8.88
N TRP A 178 9.55 -15.50 7.89
CA TRP A 178 9.27 -15.22 6.48
C TRP A 178 8.50 -16.37 5.86
N ILE A 179 7.71 -16.07 4.85
CA ILE A 179 6.93 -17.03 4.08
C ILE A 179 6.97 -16.63 2.61
N ARG A 180 7.09 -17.62 1.72
CA ARG A 180 6.93 -17.42 0.28
C ARG A 180 5.44 -17.30 0.00
N PHE A 181 5.06 -16.40 -0.89
CA PHE A 181 3.67 -16.18 -1.28
C PHE A 181 3.27 -17.00 -2.52
N ASN A 182 4.24 -17.52 -3.26
CA ASN A 182 4.00 -18.47 -4.35
C ASN A 182 4.43 -19.89 -3.92
N PRO A 183 3.73 -20.92 -4.38
CA PRO A 183 4.02 -22.31 -4.04
C PRO A 183 5.28 -22.83 -4.69
N VAL A 184 5.87 -23.83 -4.04
CA VAL A 184 7.10 -24.52 -4.46
C VAL A 184 6.82 -25.98 -4.83
N ASP A 185 7.81 -26.64 -5.44
CA ASP A 185 7.74 -28.02 -5.92
C ASP A 185 8.21 -29.08 -4.90
N ALA A 186 8.46 -28.67 -3.64
CA ALA A 186 9.05 -29.47 -2.58
C ALA A 186 10.50 -29.99 -2.83
N SER A 187 11.15 -29.60 -3.93
CA SER A 187 12.52 -29.97 -4.25
C SER A 187 13.54 -28.84 -4.02
N GLY A 188 13.05 -27.61 -3.90
CA GLY A 188 13.87 -26.45 -3.58
C GLY A 188 13.08 -25.17 -3.41
N VAL A 189 13.82 -24.06 -3.36
CA VAL A 189 13.29 -22.73 -3.02
C VAL A 189 13.76 -21.64 -3.98
N LYS A 190 14.29 -22.00 -5.13
CA LYS A 190 14.71 -21.05 -6.16
C LYS A 190 13.54 -20.74 -7.11
N ASN A 191 13.74 -19.80 -8.03
CA ASN A 191 12.72 -19.45 -9.03
C ASN A 191 12.27 -20.66 -9.87
N GLU A 192 13.19 -21.57 -10.19
CA GLU A 192 12.92 -22.82 -10.91
C GLU A 192 12.01 -23.79 -10.15
N ASN A 193 11.90 -23.63 -8.83
CA ASN A 193 11.05 -24.46 -7.99
C ASN A 193 9.64 -23.90 -7.81
N ILE A 194 9.33 -22.71 -8.36
CA ILE A 194 8.00 -22.11 -8.23
C ILE A 194 7.02 -22.78 -9.17
N THR A 195 5.91 -23.28 -8.62
CA THR A 195 4.91 -24.06 -9.36
C THR A 195 3.74 -23.24 -9.87
N ARG A 196 3.54 -22.03 -9.32
CA ARG A 196 2.48 -21.10 -9.75
C ARG A 196 2.91 -19.65 -9.58
N PHE A 197 2.63 -18.83 -10.60
CA PHE A 197 3.06 -17.43 -10.70
C PHE A 197 1.91 -16.44 -10.47
N THR A 198 1.10 -16.67 -9.44
CA THR A 198 -0.12 -15.87 -9.22
C THR A 198 0.15 -14.55 -8.53
N TYR A 199 1.20 -14.43 -7.72
CA TYR A 199 1.41 -13.22 -6.93
C TYR A 199 2.80 -12.63 -7.09
N ALA A 200 2.90 -11.33 -6.86
CA ALA A 200 4.15 -10.58 -6.76
C ALA A 200 4.16 -9.73 -5.49
N LEU A 201 5.35 -9.46 -4.95
CA LEU A 201 5.51 -8.59 -3.80
C LEU A 201 5.68 -7.13 -4.24
N VAL A 202 4.91 -6.23 -3.64
CA VAL A 202 5.16 -4.79 -3.64
C VAL A 202 5.36 -4.36 -2.20
N GLU A 203 6.44 -3.64 -1.94
CA GLU A 203 6.70 -3.01 -0.64
C GLU A 203 7.45 -1.69 -0.86
N PHE A 204 7.26 -0.77 0.09
CA PHE A 204 7.99 0.49 0.15
C PHE A 204 8.74 0.57 1.49
N ASP A 205 9.95 1.09 1.46
CA ASP A 205 10.78 1.30 2.65
C ASP A 205 11.06 2.79 2.92
N THR A 206 10.76 3.68 1.97
CA THR A 206 11.07 5.11 2.05
C THR A 206 9.94 5.98 2.60
N ILE A 207 8.71 5.46 2.70
CA ILE A 207 7.52 6.23 3.09
C ILE A 207 6.81 5.62 4.31
N PRO A 208 6.09 6.40 5.12
CA PRO A 208 5.35 5.91 6.29
C PRO A 208 4.31 4.84 5.95
N VAL A 209 4.07 3.92 6.88
CA VAL A 209 3.13 2.78 6.72
C VAL A 209 1.71 3.24 6.33
N SER A 210 1.21 4.33 6.91
CA SER A 210 -0.10 4.90 6.57
C SER A 210 -0.17 5.36 5.12
N GLU A 211 0.89 6.00 4.63
CA GLU A 211 0.99 6.46 3.24
C GLU A 211 1.07 5.27 2.28
N GLN A 212 1.77 4.19 2.66
CA GLN A 212 1.80 2.94 1.88
C GLN A 212 0.39 2.37 1.69
N ASP A 213 -0.39 2.25 2.77
CA ASP A 213 -1.79 1.78 2.72
C ASP A 213 -2.67 2.68 1.85
N ALA A 214 -2.57 4.00 2.04
CA ALA A 214 -3.31 4.98 1.25
C ALA A 214 -2.98 4.87 -0.25
N ILE A 215 -1.71 4.67 -0.61
CA ILE A 215 -1.25 4.46 -1.98
C ILE A 215 -1.84 3.17 -2.57
N TYR A 216 -1.79 2.06 -1.83
CA TYR A 216 -2.34 0.79 -2.28
C TYR A 216 -3.83 0.88 -2.58
N ARG A 217 -4.58 1.58 -1.71
CA ARG A 217 -6.02 1.81 -1.89
C ARG A 217 -6.31 2.77 -3.03
N LYS A 218 -5.58 3.88 -3.13
CA LYS A 218 -5.72 4.90 -4.18
C LYS A 218 -5.50 4.32 -5.58
N PHE A 219 -4.52 3.44 -5.73
CA PHE A 219 -4.23 2.79 -7.01
C PHE A 219 -4.95 1.45 -7.20
N GLU A 220 -5.88 1.13 -6.30
CA GLU A 220 -6.72 -0.06 -6.32
C GLU A 220 -5.95 -1.35 -6.66
N LEU A 221 -4.71 -1.47 -6.15
CA LEU A 221 -3.86 -2.63 -6.45
C LEU A 221 -4.60 -3.90 -6.07
N PRO A 222 -4.63 -4.94 -6.93
CA PRO A 222 -5.38 -6.16 -6.67
C PRO A 222 -4.61 -7.00 -5.64
N ILE A 223 -4.71 -6.67 -4.37
CA ILE A 223 -3.91 -7.25 -3.29
C ILE A 223 -4.66 -8.44 -2.69
N ALA A 224 -4.02 -9.61 -2.73
CA ALA A 224 -4.53 -10.82 -2.09
C ALA A 224 -4.34 -10.76 -0.57
N CYS A 225 -3.15 -10.40 -0.10
CA CYS A 225 -2.85 -10.21 1.32
C CYS A 225 -1.98 -8.98 1.53
N LEU A 226 -2.32 -8.18 2.54
CA LEU A 226 -1.51 -7.05 3.01
C LEU A 226 -0.94 -7.38 4.38
N VAL A 227 0.38 -7.45 4.51
CA VAL A 227 1.05 -7.86 5.76
C VAL A 227 1.93 -6.75 6.31
N HIS A 228 1.68 -6.33 7.55
CA HIS A 228 2.56 -5.44 8.27
C HIS A 228 3.81 -6.18 8.75
N SER A 229 4.98 -5.67 8.40
CA SER A 229 6.26 -6.35 8.64
C SER A 229 6.72 -6.36 10.10
N ALA A 230 5.95 -5.78 11.03
CA ALA A 230 6.39 -5.40 12.38
C ALA A 230 7.55 -4.38 12.35
N GLY A 231 7.47 -3.40 11.44
CA GLY A 231 8.47 -2.35 11.29
C GLY A 231 7.96 -1.19 10.46
N LYS A 232 8.63 -0.89 9.34
CA LYS A 232 8.36 0.30 8.51
C LYS A 232 7.74 -0.02 7.15
N SER A 233 7.43 -1.28 6.87
CA SER A 233 6.90 -1.70 5.56
C SER A 233 5.61 -2.51 5.68
N LEU A 234 4.72 -2.30 4.71
CA LEU A 234 3.62 -3.17 4.34
C LEU A 234 4.02 -3.99 3.12
N HIS A 235 3.91 -5.30 3.25
CA HIS A 235 4.11 -6.26 2.19
C HIS A 235 2.76 -6.48 1.50
N ALA A 236 2.58 -5.85 0.34
CA ALA A 236 1.41 -6.05 -0.51
C ALA A 236 1.68 -7.22 -1.47
N ILE A 237 0.93 -8.32 -1.29
CA ILE A 237 0.98 -9.49 -2.16
C ILE A 237 -0.05 -9.29 -3.27
N VAL A 238 0.40 -8.77 -4.41
CA VAL A 238 -0.44 -8.36 -5.53
C VAL A 238 -0.70 -9.53 -6.46
N LYS A 239 -1.96 -9.72 -6.86
CA LYS A 239 -2.41 -10.69 -7.86
C LYS A 239 -1.89 -10.26 -9.23
N VAL A 240 -0.94 -11.02 -9.75
CA VAL A 240 -0.47 -10.89 -11.14
C VAL A 240 -0.99 -12.02 -12.03
N GLU A 241 -1.47 -13.13 -11.47
CA GLU A 241 -2.21 -14.20 -12.18
C GLU A 241 -1.57 -14.67 -13.49
N ALA A 242 -0.24 -14.74 -13.52
CA ALA A 242 0.49 -15.17 -14.70
C ALA A 242 0.41 -16.69 -14.88
N SER A 243 0.28 -17.12 -16.13
CA SER A 243 0.24 -18.54 -16.52
C SER A 243 1.62 -19.20 -16.54
N ASP A 244 2.66 -18.44 -16.81
CA ASP A 244 4.05 -18.89 -16.85
C ASP A 244 5.04 -17.80 -16.38
N TYR A 245 6.33 -18.15 -16.35
CA TYR A 245 7.39 -17.25 -15.88
C TYR A 245 7.60 -16.03 -16.80
N GLU A 246 7.43 -16.18 -18.12
CA GLU A 246 7.62 -15.07 -19.06
C GLU A 246 6.50 -14.04 -18.92
N GLU A 247 5.26 -14.51 -18.78
CA GLU A 247 4.12 -13.66 -18.47
C GLU A 247 4.26 -12.99 -17.10
N TYR A 248 4.72 -13.74 -16.10
CA TYR A 248 4.98 -13.20 -14.76
C TYR A 248 5.95 -12.01 -14.83
N ARG A 249 7.06 -12.17 -15.53
CA ARG A 249 8.05 -11.10 -15.69
C ARG A 249 7.43 -9.85 -16.33
N LYS A 250 6.65 -10.01 -17.39
CA LYS A 250 5.97 -8.91 -18.08
C LYS A 250 4.96 -8.20 -17.18
N ARG A 251 4.14 -8.95 -16.45
CA ARG A 251 3.12 -8.38 -15.55
C ARG A 251 3.77 -7.67 -14.36
N VAL A 252 4.82 -8.23 -13.77
CA VAL A 252 5.59 -7.56 -12.70
C VAL A 252 6.28 -6.30 -13.21
N GLU A 253 6.87 -6.33 -14.41
CA GLU A 253 7.47 -5.15 -15.03
C GLU A 253 6.44 -4.05 -15.27
N TYR A 254 5.23 -4.40 -15.75
CA TYR A 254 4.11 -3.46 -15.89
C TYR A 254 3.69 -2.87 -14.55
N LEU A 255 3.47 -3.71 -13.53
CA LEU A 255 3.08 -3.29 -12.18
C LEU A 255 4.09 -2.31 -11.57
N TYR A 256 5.37 -2.64 -11.64
CA TYR A 256 6.44 -1.82 -11.09
C TYR A 256 6.58 -0.53 -11.90
N GLY A 257 6.53 -0.61 -13.22
CA GLY A 257 6.59 0.56 -14.10
C GLY A 257 5.43 1.53 -13.89
N PHE A 258 4.23 1.02 -13.60
CA PHE A 258 3.08 1.85 -13.22
C PHE A 258 3.35 2.65 -11.94
N LEU A 259 3.81 1.96 -10.90
CA LEU A 259 4.11 2.58 -9.60
C LEU A 259 5.30 3.57 -9.67
N GLU A 260 6.36 3.22 -10.41
CA GLU A 260 7.52 4.09 -10.66
C GLU A 260 7.11 5.37 -11.41
N LYS A 261 6.22 5.29 -12.41
CA LYS A 261 5.66 6.47 -13.12
C LYS A 261 4.86 7.40 -12.21
N LYS A 262 4.36 6.91 -11.08
CA LYS A 262 3.68 7.71 -10.05
C LYS A 262 4.64 8.24 -8.98
N GLY A 263 5.95 8.12 -9.19
CA GLY A 263 7.00 8.69 -8.32
C GLY A 263 7.38 7.79 -7.15
N LEU A 264 6.91 6.54 -7.12
CA LEU A 264 7.19 5.62 -6.02
C LEU A 264 8.51 4.89 -6.25
N LYS A 265 9.34 4.83 -5.20
CA LYS A 265 10.58 4.04 -5.22
C LYS A 265 10.28 2.63 -4.74
N ILE A 266 10.47 1.66 -5.62
CA ILE A 266 10.22 0.24 -5.35
C ILE A 266 11.55 -0.50 -5.32
N ASP A 267 11.69 -1.45 -4.40
CA ASP A 267 12.85 -2.35 -4.40
C ASP A 267 12.75 -3.34 -5.57
N THR A 268 13.49 -3.06 -6.65
CA THR A 268 13.55 -3.91 -7.84
C THR A 268 14.09 -5.32 -7.57
N ALA A 269 14.75 -5.57 -6.44
CA ALA A 269 15.18 -6.91 -6.04
C ALA A 269 13.99 -7.85 -5.72
N ASN A 270 12.80 -7.30 -5.44
CA ASN A 270 11.60 -8.04 -5.09
C ASN A 270 10.84 -8.62 -6.30
N ARG A 271 11.31 -8.40 -7.53
CA ARG A 271 10.66 -8.88 -8.76
C ARG A 271 10.62 -10.41 -8.89
N ASN A 272 11.45 -11.14 -8.16
CA ASN A 272 11.56 -12.60 -8.32
C ASN A 272 10.34 -13.35 -7.74
N PRO A 273 9.86 -14.43 -8.40
CA PRO A 273 8.66 -15.15 -7.97
C PRO A 273 8.87 -15.98 -6.69
N SER A 274 10.11 -16.31 -6.33
CA SER A 274 10.44 -17.02 -5.09
C SER A 274 10.69 -16.09 -3.90
N ARG A 275 10.22 -14.84 -4.00
CA ARG A 275 10.52 -13.85 -2.96
C ARG A 275 9.82 -14.19 -1.65
N LEU A 276 10.48 -13.87 -0.55
CA LEU A 276 9.94 -13.98 0.79
C LEU A 276 9.18 -12.71 1.17
N SER A 277 8.00 -12.89 1.74
CA SER A 277 7.26 -11.88 2.49
C SER A 277 7.37 -12.17 4.00
N ARG A 278 6.87 -11.26 4.85
CA ARG A 278 6.73 -11.53 6.29
C ARG A 278 5.60 -12.50 6.56
N MET A 279 5.83 -13.39 7.51
CA MET A 279 4.82 -14.36 7.95
C MET A 279 3.90 -13.70 8.98
N PRO A 280 2.58 -13.61 8.74
CA PRO A 280 1.67 -13.07 9.74
C PRO A 280 1.53 -14.01 10.94
N GLY A 281 1.25 -13.45 12.11
CA GLY A 281 1.06 -14.19 13.36
C GLY A 281 2.33 -14.43 14.18
N VAL A 282 3.52 -14.11 13.67
CA VAL A 282 4.77 -14.22 14.43
C VAL A 282 5.26 -12.86 14.91
N THR A 283 6.10 -12.83 15.94
CA THR A 283 6.63 -11.58 16.50
C THR A 283 8.01 -11.23 15.93
N ARG A 284 8.31 -9.93 15.85
CA ARG A 284 9.63 -9.39 15.58
C ARG A 284 9.90 -8.19 16.49
N ASN A 285 10.93 -8.25 17.30
CA ASN A 285 11.28 -7.28 18.35
C ASN A 285 10.07 -6.98 19.24
N GLY A 286 9.35 -8.03 19.66
CA GLY A 286 8.12 -7.92 20.45
C GLY A 286 6.89 -7.37 19.71
N VAL A 287 7.00 -7.00 18.43
CA VAL A 287 5.87 -6.48 17.63
C VAL A 287 5.34 -7.57 16.71
N LEU A 288 4.02 -7.72 16.62
CA LEU A 288 3.39 -8.72 15.76
C LEU A 288 3.55 -8.37 14.26
N GLN A 289 3.92 -9.36 13.47
CA GLN A 289 3.77 -9.32 12.01
C GLN A 289 2.30 -9.60 11.72
N THR A 290 1.57 -8.59 11.24
CA THR A 290 0.10 -8.64 11.23
C THR A 290 -0.44 -8.79 9.81
N LEU A 291 -1.34 -9.74 9.59
CA LEU A 291 -2.19 -9.73 8.39
C LEU A 291 -3.20 -8.59 8.55
N VAL A 292 -3.03 -7.52 7.78
CA VAL A 292 -3.82 -6.30 7.89
C VAL A 292 -5.14 -6.43 7.16
N ASP A 293 -5.09 -6.93 5.94
CA ASP A 293 -6.25 -6.99 5.05
C ASP A 293 -6.08 -8.09 4.00
N THR A 294 -7.19 -8.50 3.39
CA THR A 294 -7.21 -9.53 2.34
C THR A 294 -8.18 -9.16 1.23
N ASN A 295 -7.82 -9.47 -0.01
CA ASN A 295 -8.64 -9.25 -1.20
C ASN A 295 -9.14 -7.80 -1.33
N ILE A 296 -8.21 -6.84 -1.27
CA ILE A 296 -8.50 -5.41 -1.44
C ILE A 296 -8.13 -4.93 -2.85
N GLY A 297 -8.73 -3.82 -3.27
CA GLY A 297 -8.56 -3.26 -4.62
C GLY A 297 -9.36 -4.03 -5.67
N ARG A 298 -8.83 -4.08 -6.89
CA ARG A 298 -9.49 -4.76 -8.02
C ARG A 298 -9.52 -6.27 -7.82
N LEU A 299 -10.53 -6.93 -8.41
CA LEU A 299 -10.78 -8.35 -8.18
C LEU A 299 -9.63 -9.24 -8.68
N ASN A 300 -9.11 -8.89 -9.86
CA ASN A 300 -8.15 -9.67 -10.64
C ASN A 300 -7.21 -8.74 -11.43
N TRP A 301 -6.19 -9.34 -12.05
CA TRP A 301 -5.18 -8.60 -12.81
C TRP A 301 -5.77 -7.79 -13.98
N ASN A 302 -6.70 -8.37 -14.73
CA ASN A 302 -7.26 -7.75 -15.93
C ASN A 302 -8.08 -6.50 -15.59
N GLU A 303 -8.94 -6.57 -14.57
CA GLU A 303 -9.68 -5.39 -14.09
C GLU A 303 -8.75 -4.28 -13.61
N TRP A 304 -7.61 -4.64 -13.02
CA TRP A 304 -6.62 -3.66 -12.63
C TRP A 304 -5.92 -3.01 -13.83
N VAL A 305 -5.55 -3.79 -14.85
CA VAL A 305 -5.00 -3.23 -16.09
C VAL A 305 -6.01 -2.27 -16.73
N ASP A 306 -7.26 -2.66 -16.88
CA ASP A 306 -8.33 -1.82 -17.42
C ASP A 306 -8.48 -0.51 -16.63
N PHE A 307 -8.41 -0.57 -15.30
CA PHE A 307 -8.41 0.60 -14.43
C PHE A 307 -7.18 1.51 -14.68
N THR A 308 -5.98 0.94 -14.77
CA THR A 308 -4.76 1.73 -14.99
C THR A 308 -4.71 2.37 -16.38
N GLU A 309 -5.25 1.70 -17.39
CA GLU A 309 -5.37 2.23 -18.76
C GLU A 309 -6.49 3.28 -18.83
N GLY A 310 -7.60 3.08 -18.11
CA GLY A 310 -8.69 4.04 -17.97
C GLY A 310 -8.31 5.32 -17.23
N ILE A 311 -7.42 5.25 -16.22
CA ILE A 311 -6.82 6.44 -15.60
C ILE A 311 -5.97 7.23 -16.60
N ASN A 312 -5.37 6.52 -17.55
CA ASN A 312 -4.52 7.09 -18.59
C ASN A 312 -5.32 7.51 -19.83
N ASP A 313 -6.64 7.25 -19.84
CA ASP A 313 -7.52 7.69 -20.90
C ASP A 313 -7.52 9.21 -20.87
N GLN A 314 -6.95 9.78 -21.93
CA GLN A 314 -6.78 11.21 -22.09
C GLN A 314 -8.18 11.82 -22.15
N LEU A 315 -8.71 12.24 -21.00
CA LEU A 315 -9.78 13.23 -21.00
C LEU A 315 -9.33 14.33 -21.98
N PRO A 316 -10.11 14.63 -23.04
CA PRO A 316 -9.70 15.62 -24.00
C PRO A 316 -9.36 16.90 -23.26
N SER A 317 -8.30 17.58 -23.70
CA SER A 317 -7.92 18.86 -23.10
C SER A 317 -9.14 19.77 -23.03
N PHE A 318 -9.33 20.44 -21.90
CA PHE A 318 -10.38 21.45 -21.78
C PHE A 318 -10.14 22.52 -22.85
N GLU A 319 -10.96 22.53 -23.89
CA GLU A 319 -11.00 23.59 -24.87
C GLU A 319 -11.97 24.66 -24.38
N PHE A 320 -11.53 25.91 -24.34
CA PHE A 320 -12.42 27.03 -24.10
C PHE A 320 -13.41 27.14 -25.27
N MET A 321 -14.71 27.21 -24.95
CA MET A 321 -15.78 27.22 -25.94
C MET A 321 -15.82 28.49 -26.79
N ASP A 322 -15.06 29.52 -26.44
CA ASP A 322 -14.97 30.79 -27.16
C ASP A 322 -14.43 30.60 -28.59
N VAL A 323 -13.45 29.72 -28.79
CA VAL A 323 -12.87 29.45 -30.12
C VAL A 323 -13.86 28.71 -31.04
N PRO A 324 -14.51 27.59 -30.63
CA PRO A 324 -15.56 26.96 -31.44
C PRO A 324 -16.81 27.82 -31.62
N LEU A 325 -17.15 28.70 -30.67
CA LEU A 325 -18.28 29.63 -30.81
C LEU A 325 -18.00 30.75 -31.81
N ALA A 326 -16.78 31.29 -31.82
CA ALA A 326 -16.36 32.33 -32.75
C ALA A 326 -16.13 31.78 -34.17
N ASN A 327 -15.67 30.52 -34.27
CA ASN A 327 -15.46 29.80 -35.53
C ASN A 327 -16.17 28.43 -35.47
N PRO A 328 -17.50 28.39 -35.69
CA PRO A 328 -18.24 27.14 -35.66
C PRO A 328 -17.69 26.18 -36.73
N PRO A 329 -17.48 24.90 -36.39
CA PRO A 329 -16.98 23.92 -37.34
C PRO A 329 -17.94 23.81 -38.53
N ALA A 330 -17.37 23.63 -39.72
CA ALA A 330 -18.17 23.42 -40.93
C ALA A 330 -19.05 22.18 -40.76
N VAL A 331 -20.31 22.30 -41.18
CA VAL A 331 -21.25 21.17 -41.10
C VAL A 331 -20.69 20.02 -41.94
N PRO A 332 -20.45 18.82 -41.36
CA PRO A 332 -19.81 17.73 -42.09
C PRO A 332 -20.63 17.33 -43.32
N PRO A 333 -20.01 16.93 -44.44
CA PRO A 333 -20.75 16.61 -45.67
C PRO A 333 -21.77 15.48 -45.46
N GLU A 334 -22.88 15.54 -46.19
CA GLU A 334 -23.91 14.49 -46.15
C GLU A 334 -23.42 13.23 -46.83
N LEU A 335 -23.49 12.09 -46.13
CA LEU A 335 -23.31 10.76 -46.69
C LEU A 335 -24.62 10.28 -47.32
N ILE A 336 -25.72 10.48 -46.61
CA ILE A 336 -27.08 10.27 -47.10
C ILE A 336 -27.83 11.58 -46.93
N LYS A 337 -28.32 12.14 -48.04
CA LYS A 337 -28.95 13.45 -48.09
C LYS A 337 -30.05 13.59 -47.03
N GLY A 338 -29.91 14.55 -46.12
CA GLY A 338 -30.87 14.81 -45.04
C GLY A 338 -31.00 13.73 -43.96
N ILE A 339 -30.16 12.69 -43.95
CA ILE A 339 -30.25 11.56 -43.01
C ILE A 339 -28.98 11.44 -42.15
N VAL A 340 -27.81 11.27 -42.77
CA VAL A 340 -26.55 11.07 -42.03
C VAL A 340 -25.38 11.80 -42.71
N ARG A 341 -24.49 12.36 -41.90
CA ARG A 341 -23.29 13.10 -42.32
C ARG A 341 -22.02 12.34 -41.91
N VAL A 342 -20.89 12.64 -42.56
CA VAL A 342 -19.58 12.04 -42.23
C VAL A 342 -19.27 12.22 -40.74
N GLY A 343 -18.95 11.11 -40.06
CA GLY A 343 -18.64 11.08 -38.63
C GLY A 343 -19.84 10.85 -37.69
N HIS A 344 -21.08 10.89 -38.19
CA HIS A 344 -22.28 10.60 -37.40
C HIS A 344 -22.64 9.10 -37.41
N LYS A 345 -23.26 8.62 -36.32
CA LYS A 345 -23.80 7.27 -36.22
C LYS A 345 -25.29 7.26 -36.59
N MET A 346 -25.69 6.37 -37.50
CA MET A 346 -27.09 6.12 -37.84
C MET A 346 -27.52 4.77 -37.27
N LEU A 347 -28.63 4.73 -36.54
CA LEU A 347 -29.25 3.50 -36.04
C LEU A 347 -30.51 3.19 -36.86
N ILE A 348 -30.53 2.03 -37.52
CA ILE A 348 -31.73 1.51 -38.21
C ILE A 348 -32.38 0.47 -37.32
N SER A 349 -33.58 0.76 -36.81
CA SER A 349 -34.37 -0.15 -35.98
C SER A 349 -35.69 -0.54 -36.66
N GLY A 350 -36.27 -1.66 -36.24
CA GLY A 350 -37.52 -2.19 -36.80
C GLY A 350 -37.73 -3.65 -36.42
N SER A 351 -38.96 -4.13 -36.56
CA SER A 351 -39.36 -5.50 -36.22
C SER A 351 -38.58 -6.57 -37.02
N SER A 352 -38.67 -7.83 -36.58
CA SER A 352 -38.08 -8.95 -37.31
C SER A 352 -38.64 -9.01 -38.74
N LYS A 353 -37.78 -9.26 -39.73
CA LYS A 353 -38.10 -9.28 -41.16
C LYS A 353 -38.54 -7.95 -41.80
N ALA A 354 -38.39 -6.81 -41.12
CA ALA A 354 -38.68 -5.48 -41.68
C ALA A 354 -37.70 -4.99 -42.78
N GLY A 355 -36.88 -5.87 -43.38
CA GLY A 355 -36.00 -5.51 -44.50
C GLY A 355 -34.75 -4.67 -44.16
N LYS A 356 -34.37 -4.54 -42.89
CA LYS A 356 -33.22 -3.71 -42.44
C LYS A 356 -31.91 -4.00 -43.18
N SER A 357 -31.60 -5.28 -43.42
CA SER A 357 -30.39 -5.69 -44.14
C SER A 357 -30.44 -5.31 -45.62
N PHE A 358 -31.60 -5.38 -46.27
CA PHE A 358 -31.76 -4.96 -47.66
C PHE A 358 -31.60 -3.44 -47.78
N LEU A 359 -32.16 -2.66 -46.86
CA LEU A 359 -31.97 -1.21 -46.81
C LEU A 359 -30.47 -0.85 -46.68
N LEU A 360 -29.72 -1.56 -45.83
CA LEU A 360 -28.28 -1.33 -45.71
C LEU A 360 -27.50 -1.65 -46.99
N MET A 361 -27.93 -2.65 -47.76
CA MET A 361 -27.32 -3.00 -49.05
C MET A 361 -27.60 -1.95 -50.14
N GLU A 362 -28.79 -1.35 -50.16
CA GLU A 362 -29.16 -0.28 -51.10
C GLU A 362 -28.48 1.06 -50.77
N LEU A 363 -28.02 1.24 -49.52
CA LEU A 363 -27.30 2.43 -49.06
C LEU A 363 -25.79 2.34 -49.26
N ALA A 364 -25.25 1.16 -49.57
CA ALA A 364 -23.83 0.92 -49.84
C ALA A 364 -23.53 1.08 -51.32
#